data_AF-A0A1Q9TYA7-F1
#
_entry.id   AF-A0A1Q9TYA7-F1
#
_cell.length_a   1.000
_cell.length_b   1.000
_cell.length_c   1.000
_cell.angle_alpha   90.00
_cell.angle_beta   90.00
_cell.angle_gamma   90.00
#
_symmetry.space_group_name_H-M   'P 1'
#
loop_
_entity.id
_entity.type
_entity.pdbx_description
1 polymer ?
#
loop_
_entity_poly.entity_id
_entity_poly.type
_entity_poly.pdbx_seq_one_letter_code
_entity_poly.pdbx_strand_id
1 'polypeptide(L)' 'MGKHTEMDKDAAARVQSAAARDPESDTARSGFDARAQSAADRRQDEQEHDEGGGAPPAGR' A
#
# COMPACT_ATOMS: atom_id res chain seq x y z
N MET A 1 -4.94 -19.16 5.69
CA MET A 1 -4.37 -18.08 4.87
C MET A 1 -4.78 -16.75 5.47
N GLY A 2 -3.84 -16.03 6.10
CA GLY A 2 -4.09 -14.66 6.54
C GLY A 2 -4.13 -13.76 5.31
N LYS A 3 -5.30 -13.22 5.01
CA LYS A 3 -5.44 -12.08 4.10
C LYS A 3 -4.78 -10.91 4.82
N HIS A 4 -3.47 -10.76 4.61
CA HIS A 4 -2.81 -9.51 4.92
C HIS A 4 -3.54 -8.47 4.06
N THR A 5 -4.34 -7.61 4.68
CA THR A 5 -4.88 -6.44 3.98
C THR A 5 -3.69 -5.52 3.79
N GLU A 6 -2.98 -5.76 2.69
CA GLU A 6 -1.81 -5.01 2.34
C GLU A 6 -2.23 -3.61 1.86
N MET A 7 -1.44 -2.60 2.21
CA MET A 7 -1.77 -1.20 1.93
C MET A 7 -1.51 -0.90 0.46
N ASP A 8 -2.57 -0.90 -0.35
CA ASP A 8 -2.54 -0.51 -1.76
C ASP A 8 -2.87 1.00 -1.93
N LYS A 9 -2.58 1.58 -3.12
CA LYS A 9 -2.91 2.98 -3.44
C LYS A 9 -4.38 3.29 -3.24
N ASP A 10 -5.26 2.37 -3.60
CA ASP A 10 -6.69 2.54 -3.43
C ASP A 10 -7.07 2.60 -1.93
N ALA A 11 -6.40 1.81 -1.10
CA ALA A 11 -6.58 1.84 0.35
C ALA A 11 -6.01 3.14 0.96
N ALA A 12 -4.82 3.55 0.54
CA ALA A 12 -4.21 4.81 0.97
C ALA A 12 -5.08 6.03 0.59
N ALA A 13 -5.67 6.04 -0.60
CA ALA A 13 -6.60 7.10 -1.03
C ALA A 13 -7.86 7.17 -0.15
N ARG A 14 -8.37 6.03 0.33
CA ARG A 14 -9.49 5.99 1.28
C ARG A 14 -9.10 6.57 2.64
N VAL A 15 -7.90 6.25 3.13
CA VAL A 15 -7.37 6.79 4.38
C VAL A 15 -7.19 8.31 4.28
N GLN A 16 -6.59 8.80 3.20
CA GLN A 16 -6.45 10.23 2.89
C GLN A 16 -7.81 10.94 2.85
N SER A 17 -8.78 10.35 2.15
CA SER A 17 -10.13 10.90 2.06
C SER A 17 -10.84 10.94 3.42
N ALA A 18 -10.61 9.95 4.30
CA ALA A 18 -11.17 9.94 5.64
C ALA A 18 -10.53 11.01 6.53
N ALA A 19 -9.21 11.16 6.48
CA ALA A 19 -8.49 12.20 7.21
C ALA A 19 -8.89 13.62 6.76
N ALA A 20 -9.09 13.82 5.45
CA ALA A 20 -9.55 15.10 4.91
C ALA A 20 -11.02 15.42 5.27
N ARG A 21 -11.86 14.39 5.38
CA ARG A 21 -13.27 14.54 5.79
C ARG A 21 -13.42 14.85 7.26
N ASP A 22 -12.59 14.24 8.11
CA ASP A 22 -12.60 14.43 9.55
C ASP A 22 -11.18 14.73 10.07
N PRO A 23 -10.77 16.01 10.10
CA PRO A 23 -9.43 16.41 10.54
C PRO A 23 -9.19 16.19 12.03
N GLU A 24 -10.25 15.96 12.80
CA GLU A 24 -10.20 15.66 14.24
C GLU A 24 -10.05 14.15 14.51
N SER A 25 -10.09 13.31 13.48
CA SER A 25 -9.91 11.86 13.61
C SER A 25 -8.49 11.50 14.05
N ASP A 26 -8.36 10.36 14.73
CA ASP A 26 -7.06 9.82 15.15
C ASP A 26 -6.12 9.61 13.95
N THR A 27 -6.67 9.20 12.80
CA THR A 27 -5.94 9.05 11.54
C THR A 27 -5.28 10.35 11.07
N ALA A 28 -6.03 11.46 11.09
CA ALA A 28 -5.55 12.78 10.66
C ALA A 28 -4.55 13.37 11.67
N ARG A 29 -4.79 13.17 12.97
CA ARG A 29 -3.92 13.70 14.03
C ARG A 29 -2.62 12.94 14.20
N SER A 30 -2.64 11.62 13.98
CA SER A 30 -1.47 10.76 14.12
C SER A 30 -0.52 10.78 12.92
N GLY A 31 -0.95 11.34 11.78
CA GLY A 31 -0.21 11.28 10.51
C GLY A 31 -0.19 9.89 9.88
N PHE A 32 -1.16 9.04 10.24
CA PHE A 32 -1.27 7.69 9.68
C PHE A 32 -1.51 7.71 8.17
N ASP A 33 -2.17 8.74 7.67
CA ASP A 33 -2.45 8.98 6.26
C ASP A 33 -1.16 9.09 5.41
N ALA A 34 -0.13 9.77 5.93
CA ALA A 34 1.18 9.86 5.29
C ALA A 34 1.92 8.51 5.30
N ARG A 35 1.80 7.75 6.41
CA ARG A 35 2.37 6.40 6.51
C ARG A 35 1.69 5.43 5.54
N ALA A 36 0.38 5.53 5.37
CA ALA A 36 -0.39 4.74 4.43
C ALA A 36 0.03 5.00 2.99
N GLN A 37 0.25 6.26 2.60
CA GLN A 37 0.79 6.60 1.29
C GLN A 37 2.20 6.03 1.06
N SER A 38 3.11 6.20 2.01
CA SER A 38 4.48 5.65 1.89
C SER A 38 4.50 4.12 1.80
N ALA A 39 3.55 3.44 2.43
CA ALA A 39 3.40 2.00 2.29
C ALA A 39 2.86 1.61 0.90
N ALA A 40 1.85 2.32 0.40
CA ALA A 40 1.32 2.08 -0.94
C ALA A 40 2.34 2.38 -2.05
N ASP A 41 3.18 3.38 -1.88
CA ASP A 41 4.25 3.76 -2.82
C ASP A 41 5.29 2.63 -2.93
N ARG A 42 5.85 2.19 -1.80
CA ARG A 42 6.78 1.04 -1.76
C ARG A 42 6.22 -0.22 -2.39
N ARG A 43 4.91 -0.42 -2.28
CA ARG A 43 4.22 -1.59 -2.83
C ARG A 43 4.08 -1.56 -4.33
N GLN A 44 4.13 -0.38 -4.94
CA GLN A 44 4.18 -0.29 -6.40
C GLN A 44 5.55 -0.69 -6.92
N ASP A 45 6.62 -0.20 -6.29
CA ASP A 45 7.98 -0.62 -6.61
C ASP A 45 8.17 -2.14 -6.43
N GLU A 46 7.55 -2.72 -5.40
CA GLU A 46 7.60 -4.18 -5.17
C GLU A 46 6.75 -4.98 -6.17
N GLN A 47 5.56 -4.50 -6.57
CA GLN A 47 4.71 -5.16 -7.57
C GLN A 47 5.29 -5.08 -8.98
N GLU A 48 5.91 -3.94 -9.33
CA GLU A 48 6.60 -3.76 -10.62
C GLU A 48 7.79 -4.72 -10.77
N HIS A 49 8.38 -5.18 -9.66
CA HIS A 49 9.50 -6.12 -9.66
C HIS A 49 9.07 -7.60 -9.70
N ASP A 50 7.81 -7.94 -9.38
CA ASP A 50 7.31 -9.32 -9.37
C ASP A 50 6.76 -9.76 -10.75
N GLU A 51 6.29 -8.82 -11.59
CA GLU A 51 5.79 -9.13 -12.94
C GLU A 51 6.89 -9.27 -14.02
N GLY A 52 8.17 -9.10 -13.65
CA GLY A 52 9.34 -9.32 -14.50
C GLY A 52 10.07 -10.66 -14.28
N GLY A 53 9.59 -11.50 -13.36
CA GLY A 53 10.19 -12.79 -13.00
C GLY A 53 9.86 -13.91 -13.99
N GLY A 54 10.42 -13.83 -15.20
CA GLY A 54 10.39 -14.92 -16.18
C GLY A 54 10.78 -16.27 -15.56
N ALA A 55 10.03 -17.30 -15.93
CA ALA A 55 10.12 -18.68 -15.47
C ALA A 55 11.53 -19.17 -15.07
N PRO A 56 11.67 -19.98 -14.00
CA PRO A 56 12.96 -20.58 -13.68
C PRO A 56 13.45 -21.40 -14.88
N PRO A 57 14.73 -21.29 -15.30
CA PRO A 57 15.23 -22.15 -16.36
C PRO A 57 15.10 -23.60 -15.90
N ALA A 58 14.31 -24.38 -16.64
CA ALA A 58 14.23 -25.81 -16.47
C ALA A 58 15.62 -26.39 -16.75
N GLY A 59 16.37 -26.65 -15.68
CA GLY A 59 17.66 -27.31 -15.74
C GLY A 59 17.49 -28.69 -16.36
N ARG A 60 18.28 -28.96 -17.40
CA ARG A 60 18.48 -30.28 -18.00
C ARG A 60 19.89 -30.75 -17.70
#